data_AF-A0A562VM79-F1
#
_entry.id   AF-A0A562VM79-F1
#
_cell.length_a   1.000
_cell.length_b   1.000
_cell.length_c   1.000
_cell.angle_alpha   90.00
_cell.angle_beta   90.00
_cell.angle_gamma   90.00
#
_symmetry.space_group_name_H-M   'P 1'
#
loop_
_entity.id
_entity.type
_entity.pdbx_description
1 polymer ?
#
loop_
_entity_poly.entity_id
_entity_poly.type
_entity_poly.pdbx_seq_one_letter_code
_entity_poly.pdbx_strand_id
1 'polypeptide(L)' 'MTCPKCKARIGIFKQELTVDTGPAFGINCFICGYWVHQGVHLNQLPIRPETKPLIPRRAA' A
#
# COMPACT_ATOMS: atom_id res chain seq x y z
N MET A 1 2.66 -11.02 -12.98
CA MET A 1 2.02 -10.81 -11.66
C MET A 1 0.51 -10.91 -11.84
N THR A 2 -0.21 -11.39 -10.83
CA THR A 2 -1.68 -11.54 -10.86
C THR A 2 -2.26 -10.84 -9.63
N CYS A 3 -3.35 -10.09 -9.80
CA CYS A 3 -3.98 -9.40 -8.67
C CYS A 3 -4.54 -10.44 -7.69
N PRO A 4 -4.16 -10.41 -6.40
CA PRO A 4 -4.66 -11.40 -5.43
C PRO A 4 -6.16 -11.22 -5.13
N LYS A 5 -6.71 -10.02 -5.36
CA LYS A 5 -8.14 -9.71 -5.11
C LYS A 5 -9.04 -10.12 -6.27
N CYS A 6 -8.80 -9.59 -7.48
CA CYS A 6 -9.68 -9.82 -8.64
C CYS A 6 -9.14 -10.85 -9.64
N LYS A 7 -7.94 -11.39 -9.42
CA LYS A 7 -7.26 -12.35 -10.32
C LYS A 7 -6.96 -11.81 -11.72
N ALA A 8 -7.11 -10.51 -11.95
CA ALA A 8 -6.71 -9.86 -13.20
C ALA A 8 -5.21 -10.05 -13.43
N ARG A 9 -4.84 -10.31 -14.69
CA ARG A 9 -3.43 -10.42 -15.14
C ARG A 9 -2.93 -9.15 -15.83
N ILE A 10 -3.83 -8.21 -16.11
CA ILE A 10 -3.56 -6.92 -16.78
C ILE A 10 -3.88 -5.76 -15.83
N GLY A 11 -3.37 -4.57 -16.15
CA GLY A 11 -3.62 -3.37 -15.35
C GLY A 11 -3.00 -3.42 -13.96
N ILE A 12 -1.92 -4.20 -13.78
CA ILE A 12 -1.12 -4.23 -12.56
C ILE A 12 0.14 -3.41 -12.81
N PHE A 13 0.35 -2.34 -12.05
CA PHE A 13 1.50 -1.47 -12.20
C PHE A 13 2.13 -1.13 -10.85
N LYS A 14 3.42 -0.81 -10.88
CA LYS A 14 4.12 -0.25 -9.72
C LYS A 14 3.76 1.23 -9.60
N GLN A 15 3.50 1.68 -8.39
CA GLN A 15 3.14 3.05 -8.10
C GLN A 15 4.00 3.57 -6.96
N GLU A 16 4.56 4.76 -7.17
CA GLU A 16 5.22 5.56 -6.15
C GLU A 16 4.26 6.65 -5.70
N LEU A 17 4.12 6.80 -4.39
CA LEU A 17 3.26 7.79 -3.75
C LEU A 17 4.08 8.56 -2.74
N THR A 18 4.11 9.88 -2.88
CA THR A 18 4.70 10.75 -1.86
C THR A 18 3.67 10.90 -0.74
N VAL A 19 3.97 10.35 0.43
CA VAL A 19 3.17 10.54 1.66
C VAL A 19 3.98 11.34 2.67
N ASP A 20 3.34 11.82 3.74
CA ASP A 20 3.98 12.70 4.75
C ASP A 20 5.24 12.08 5.39
N THR A 21 5.34 10.75 5.41
CA THR A 21 6.47 9.99 5.96
C THR A 21 7.58 9.67 4.95
N GLY A 22 7.43 10.07 3.69
CA GLY A 22 8.39 9.82 2.60
C GLY A 22 7.78 9.11 1.40
N PRO A 23 8.60 8.74 0.39
CA PRO A 23 8.10 8.02 -0.77
C PRO A 23 7.72 6.57 -0.40
N ALA A 24 6.46 6.23 -0.63
CA ALA A 24 5.90 4.90 -0.49
C ALA A 24 5.83 4.20 -1.84
N PHE A 25 6.29 2.96 -1.89
CA PHE A 25 6.31 2.12 -3.07
C PHE A 25 5.29 1.00 -2.92
N GLY A 26 4.51 0.78 -3.96
CA GLY A 26 3.53 -0.29 -3.95
C GLY A 26 3.15 -0.79 -5.33
N ILE A 27 2.31 -1.81 -5.36
CA ILE A 27 1.69 -2.31 -6.59
C ILE A 27 0.20 -1.99 -6.52
N ASN A 28 -0.31 -1.39 -7.59
CA ASN A 28 -1.72 -1.07 -7.76
C ASN A 28 -2.32 -1.92 -8.89
N CYS A 29 -3.57 -2.37 -8.70
CA CYS A 29 -4.40 -2.96 -9.74
C CYS A 29 -5.48 -1.98 -10.18
N PHE A 30 -5.35 -1.46 -11.40
CA PHE A 30 -6.31 -0.52 -12.02
C PHE A 30 -7.75 -1.05 -12.04
N ILE A 31 -7.90 -2.36 -12.25
CA ILE A 31 -9.20 -2.98 -12.50
C ILE A 31 -10.08 -3.00 -11.25
N CYS A 32 -9.49 -3.19 -10.06
CA CYS A 32 -10.25 -3.34 -8.82
C CYS A 32 -9.81 -2.41 -7.68
N GLY A 33 -8.84 -1.53 -7.95
CA GLY A 33 -8.24 -0.61 -6.97
C GLY A 33 -7.43 -1.31 -5.87
N TYR A 34 -7.10 -2.60 -6.01
CA TYR A 34 -6.28 -3.28 -5.00
C TYR A 34 -4.87 -2.70 -4.99
N TRP A 35 -4.43 -2.28 -3.80
CA TRP A 35 -3.09 -1.75 -3.60
C TRP A 35 -2.35 -2.59 -2.54
N VAL A 36 -1.10 -2.92 -2.81
CA VAL A 36 -0.20 -3.55 -1.85
C VAL A 36 1.00 -2.65 -1.63
N HIS A 37 1.26 -2.33 -0.36
CA HIS A 37 2.43 -1.58 0.04
C HIS A 37 3.65 -2.52 0.04
N GLN A 38 4.71 -2.15 -0.68
CA GLN A 38 5.97 -2.91 -0.72
C GLN A 38 7.06 -2.29 0.17
N GLY A 39 6.92 -1.03 0.57
CA GLY A 39 7.82 -0.39 1.51
C GLY A 39 7.81 1.14 1.40
N VAL A 40 8.33 1.80 2.42
CA VAL A 40 8.63 3.23 2.41
C VAL A 40 10.14 3.36 2.35
N HIS A 41 10.69 4.18 1.46
CA HIS A 41 12.11 4.50 1.56
C HIS A 41 12.28 5.55 2.65
N LEU A 42 12.29 5.08 3.90
CA LEU A 42 12.64 5.90 5.02
C LEU A 42 14.13 6.19 4.92
N ASN A 43 14.49 7.38 4.45
CA ASN A 43 15.85 7.86 4.68
C ASN A 43 16.00 8.05 6.21
N GLN A 44 16.58 7.01 6.81
CA GLN A 44 17.17 6.91 8.15
C GLN A 44 16.19 7.00 9.34
N LEU A 45 15.68 5.84 9.77
CA LEU A 45 15.61 5.35 11.17
C LEU A 45 14.85 4.00 11.20
N PRO A 46 15.21 3.04 12.07
CA PRO A 46 14.69 1.68 11.99
C PRO A 46 13.30 1.61 12.64
N ILE A 47 12.22 1.60 11.83
CA ILE A 47 10.87 1.53 12.38
C ILE A 47 10.43 0.07 12.51
N ARG A 48 10.10 -0.30 13.76
CA ARG A 48 9.48 -1.57 14.14
C ARG A 48 8.14 -1.77 13.39
N PRO A 49 7.74 -3.02 13.09
CA PRO A 49 6.48 -3.28 12.41
C PRO A 49 5.32 -3.09 13.39
N GLU A 50 4.71 -1.90 13.44
CA GLU A 50 3.40 -1.74 14.08
C GLU A 50 2.33 -2.31 13.15
N THR A 51 2.03 -3.59 13.39
CA THR A 51 0.77 -4.22 12.99
C THR A 51 -0.34 -3.67 13.87
N LYS A 52 -0.98 -2.58 13.48
CA LYS A 52 -2.32 -2.25 14.00
C LYS A 52 -3.15 -1.49 12.97
N PRO A 53 -4.30 -2.03 12.54
CA PRO A 53 -5.22 -1.29 11.70
C PRO A 53 -5.89 -0.19 12.55
N LEU A 54 -5.66 1.07 12.19
CA LEU A 54 -6.44 2.21 12.67
C LEU A 54 -7.83 2.14 12.05
N ILE A 55 -8.76 1.45 12.71
CA ILE A 55 -10.19 1.58 12.42
C ILE A 55 -10.74 2.67 13.35
N PRO A 56 -11.21 3.82 12.85
CA PRO A 56 -11.98 4.74 13.68
C PRO A 56 -13.40 4.18 13.79
N ARG A 57 -13.73 3.55 14.92
CA ARG A 57 -15.15 3.32 15.27
C ARG A 57 -15.73 4.66 15.73
N ARG A 58 -16.51 5.28 14.85
CA ARG A 58 -17.49 6.33 15.20
C ARG A 58 -18.81 5.65 15.57
N ALA A 59 -19.28 5.89 16.79
CA ALA A 59 -20.67 5.80 17.29
C ALA A 59 -20.55 5.68 18.84
N ALA A 60 -21.26 6.41 19.68
CA ALA A 60 -22.44 7.27 19.55
C ALA A 60 -22.33 8.41 20.57
#